data_AF-A0A847YDK2-F1
#
_entry.id   AF-A0A847YDK2-F1
#
_cell.length_a   1.000
_cell.length_b   1.000
_cell.length_c   1.000
_cell.angle_alpha   90.00
_cell.angle_beta   90.00
_cell.angle_gamma   90.00
#
_symmetry.space_group_name_H-M   'P 1'
#
loop_
_entity.id
_entity.type
_entity.pdbx_description
1 polymer ?
#
loop_
_entity_poly.entity_id
_entity_poly.type
_entity_poly.pdbx_seq_one_letter_code
_entity_poly.pdbx_strand_id
1 'polypeptide(L)'
;MPKTAGRERVYFSEAKAQRVIDFLKRLKHTKGEWAGKPFQLQKWQIRDIVAPIFGRVHKDGMRAIRTALVFLPRKNGKTELSAGLALSLLLQDGEPGAEIYTCAGDREQASIVFNAAATMVGYDPYLRKRLKVIHSSKRIIDTRTGGFCRALS
;
A
#
# COMPACT_ATOMS: atom_id res chain seq x y z
N MET A 1 -0.11 22.05 19.88
CA MET A 1 1.29 22.50 19.71
C MET A 1 2.13 21.30 19.28
N PRO A 2 2.82 21.32 18.12
CA PRO A 2 3.71 20.22 17.80
C PRO A 2 4.94 20.31 18.71
N LYS A 3 5.16 19.28 19.53
CA LYS A 3 6.39 19.15 20.31
C LYS A 3 7.55 19.02 19.33
N THR A 4 8.51 19.94 19.40
CA THR A 4 9.80 19.85 18.73
C THR A 4 10.55 18.64 19.30
N ALA A 5 10.31 17.45 18.73
CA ALA A 5 11.09 16.27 19.05
C ALA A 5 12.53 16.53 18.60
N GLY A 6 13.49 16.39 19.52
CA GLY A 6 14.91 16.36 19.17
C GLY A 6 15.10 15.38 18.01
N ARG A 7 16.01 15.69 17.08
CA ARG A 7 16.29 14.86 15.90
C ARG A 7 16.71 13.45 16.35
N GLU A 8 15.74 12.58 16.53
CA GLU A 8 16.00 11.16 16.75
C GLU A 8 16.77 10.63 15.55
N ARG A 9 17.78 9.80 15.82
CA ARG A 9 18.57 9.19 14.76
C ARG A 9 17.67 8.27 13.94
N VAL A 10 17.53 8.60 12.66
CA VAL A 10 16.84 7.79 11.67
C VAL A 10 17.85 6.86 11.01
N TYR A 11 17.49 5.58 10.92
CA TYR A 11 18.29 4.53 10.29
C TYR A 11 17.58 4.02 9.04
N PHE A 12 18.35 3.42 8.13
CA PHE A 12 17.78 2.74 6.98
C PHE A 12 17.76 1.22 7.20
N SER A 13 16.56 0.65 7.26
CA SER A 13 16.33 -0.78 7.34
C SER A 13 16.02 -1.34 5.96
N GLU A 14 17.03 -1.95 5.33
CA GLU A 14 16.87 -2.66 4.06
C GLU A 14 15.82 -3.76 4.15
N ALA A 15 15.81 -4.51 5.25
CA ALA A 15 14.85 -5.59 5.47
C ALA A 15 13.39 -5.10 5.41
N LYS A 16 13.07 -3.95 6.02
CA LYS A 16 11.71 -3.38 5.99
C LYS A 16 11.32 -2.87 4.61
N ALA A 17 12.23 -2.19 3.91
CA ALA A 17 12.00 -1.76 2.54
C ALA A 17 11.78 -2.98 1.61
N GLN A 18 12.65 -3.98 1.71
CA GLN A 18 12.63 -5.16 0.85
C GLN A 18 11.36 -6.00 1.06
N ARG A 19 10.89 -6.13 2.30
CA ARG A 19 9.63 -6.82 2.61
C ARG A 19 8.43 -6.25 1.84
N VAL A 20 8.36 -4.92 1.74
CA VAL A 20 7.29 -4.24 0.97
C VAL A 20 7.50 -4.42 -0.53
N ILE A 21 8.73 -4.28 -1.02
CA ILE A 21 9.08 -4.46 -2.43
C ILE A 21 8.73 -5.88 -2.90
N ASP A 22 9.10 -6.90 -2.13
CA ASP A 22 8.86 -8.30 -2.47
C ASP A 22 7.37 -8.63 -2.50
N PHE A 23 6.62 -8.08 -1.55
CA PHE A 23 5.17 -8.22 -1.58
C PHE A 23 4.55 -7.57 -2.81
N LEU A 24 4.94 -6.34 -3.14
CA LEU A 24 4.44 -5.66 -4.33
C LEU A 24 4.75 -6.46 -5.60
N LYS A 25 5.95 -7.03 -5.71
CA LYS A 25 6.35 -7.88 -6.85
C LYS A 25 5.54 -9.18 -6.97
N ARG A 26 4.98 -9.69 -5.88
CA ARG A 26 4.10 -10.88 -5.90
C ARG A 26 2.68 -10.57 -6.38
N LEU A 27 2.26 -9.31 -6.30
CA LEU A 27 0.99 -8.87 -6.87
C LEU A 27 1.05 -8.91 -8.39
N LYS A 28 -0.12 -8.82 -9.04
CA LYS A 28 -0.24 -8.79 -10.49
C LYS A 28 -0.92 -7.51 -10.95
N HIS A 29 -0.51 -7.00 -12.11
CA HIS A 29 -1.15 -5.86 -12.76
C HIS A 29 -2.62 -6.18 -13.08
N THR A 30 -3.47 -5.15 -13.01
CA THR A 30 -4.92 -5.33 -13.07
C THR A 30 -5.57 -4.87 -14.37
N LYS A 31 -4.86 -4.15 -15.23
CA LYS A 31 -5.42 -3.48 -16.41
C LYS A 31 -4.48 -3.51 -17.60
N GLY A 32 -5.06 -3.34 -18.79
CA GLY A 32 -4.34 -3.20 -20.06
C GLY A 32 -3.59 -4.47 -20.47
N GLU A 33 -2.61 -4.29 -21.35
CA GLU A 33 -1.73 -5.36 -21.87
C GLU A 33 -0.91 -6.10 -20.79
N TRP A 34 -0.83 -5.51 -19.59
CA TRP A 34 -0.09 -6.06 -18.46
C TRP A 34 -0.97 -6.87 -17.51
N ALA A 35 -2.29 -6.89 -17.70
CA ALA A 35 -3.22 -7.60 -16.82
C ALA A 35 -2.78 -9.07 -16.59
N GLY A 36 -2.73 -9.48 -15.32
CA GLY A 36 -2.29 -10.82 -14.92
C GLY A 36 -0.77 -11.07 -14.93
N LYS A 37 0.05 -10.13 -15.43
CA LYS A 37 1.51 -10.21 -15.31
C LYS A 37 1.98 -9.74 -13.93
N PRO A 38 3.13 -10.24 -13.42
CA PRO A 38 3.70 -9.79 -12.15
C PRO A 38 3.89 -8.27 -12.09
N PHE A 39 3.58 -7.65 -10.96
CA PHE A 39 3.69 -6.21 -10.75
C PHE A 39 5.16 -5.81 -10.49
N GLN A 40 5.91 -5.64 -11.57
CA GLN A 40 7.32 -5.24 -11.49
C GLN A 40 7.43 -3.74 -11.26
N LEU A 41 7.90 -3.36 -10.07
CA LEU A 41 8.17 -1.96 -9.75
C LEU A 41 9.33 -1.43 -10.59
N GLN A 42 9.15 -0.23 -11.12
CA GLN A 42 10.25 0.48 -11.78
C GLN A 42 11.31 0.89 -10.76
N LYS A 43 12.57 1.02 -11.20
CA LYS A 43 13.70 1.38 -10.32
C LYS A 43 13.43 2.66 -9.50
N TRP A 44 12.80 3.66 -10.11
CA TRP A 44 12.44 4.90 -9.44
C TRP A 44 11.30 4.73 -8.43
N GLN A 45 10.29 3.87 -8.70
CA GLN A 45 9.22 3.59 -7.72
C GLN A 45 9.80 2.97 -6.45
N ILE A 46 10.80 2.10 -6.61
CA ILE A 46 11.53 1.52 -5.49
C ILE A 46 12.35 2.60 -4.78
N ARG A 47 13.31 3.23 -5.50
CA ARG A 47 14.31 4.13 -4.92
C ARG A 47 13.71 5.41 -4.35
N ASP A 48 12.73 5.99 -5.02
CA ASP A 48 12.25 7.34 -4.73
C ASP A 48 10.96 7.35 -3.89
N ILE A 49 10.24 6.21 -3.81
CA ILE A 49 8.98 6.11 -3.07
C ILE A 49 9.03 5.00 -2.01
N VAL A 50 9.09 3.73 -2.43
CA VAL A 50 8.89 2.60 -1.50
C VAL A 50 10.04 2.48 -0.48
N ALA A 51 11.28 2.48 -0.95
CA ALA A 51 12.46 2.35 -0.10
C ALA A 51 12.55 3.47 0.96
N PRO A 52 12.43 4.78 0.63
CA PRO A 52 12.51 5.82 1.64
C PRO A 52 11.34 5.79 2.63
N ILE A 53 10.11 5.50 2.17
CA ILE A 53 8.91 5.49 3.04
C ILE A 53 8.94 4.32 4.04
N PHE A 54 9.32 3.13 3.59
CA PHE A 54 9.26 1.92 4.41
C PHE A 54 10.60 1.51 5.04
N GLY A 55 11.72 1.99 4.48
CA GLY A 55 13.07 1.68 4.98
C GLY A 55 13.56 2.63 6.06
N ARG A 56 13.12 3.91 6.08
CA ARG A 56 13.56 4.86 7.11
C ARG A 56 12.81 4.64 8.42
N VAL A 57 13.54 4.27 9.47
CA VAL A 57 12.96 3.95 10.79
C VAL A 57 13.70 4.62 11.94
N HIS A 58 12.96 4.84 13.04
CA HIS A 58 13.50 5.21 14.33
C HIS A 58 14.15 3.99 15.03
N LYS A 59 14.78 4.20 16.19
CA LYS A 59 15.44 3.14 16.96
C LYS A 59 14.49 2.02 17.42
N ASP A 60 13.24 2.37 17.67
CA ASP A 60 12.15 1.45 18.02
C ASP A 60 11.64 0.63 16.81
N GLY A 61 12.19 0.90 15.62
CA GLY A 61 11.77 0.28 14.37
C GLY A 61 10.53 0.91 13.75
N MET A 62 9.92 1.95 14.33
CA MET A 62 8.77 2.63 13.74
C MET A 62 9.19 3.44 12.51
N ARG A 63 8.30 3.58 11.53
CA ARG A 63 8.56 4.37 10.31
C ARG A 63 8.78 5.84 10.66
N ALA A 64 9.88 6.41 10.16
CA ALA A 64 10.21 7.80 10.37
C ALA A 64 9.42 8.74 9.45
N ILE A 65 9.07 8.28 8.26
CA ILE A 65 8.21 9.02 7.33
C ILE A 65 6.76 8.67 7.62
N ARG A 66 6.03 9.62 8.20
CA ARG A 66 4.58 9.51 8.44
C ARG A 66 3.74 10.07 7.31
N THR A 67 4.27 11.05 6.59
CA THR A 67 3.59 11.73 5.48
C THR A 67 4.53 11.83 4.29
N ALA A 68 4.08 11.35 3.13
CA ALA A 68 4.80 11.47 1.87
C ALA A 68 3.92 12.13 0.82
N LEU A 69 4.44 13.18 0.19
CA LEU A 69 3.79 13.87 -0.93
C LEU A 69 4.54 13.51 -2.21
N VAL A 70 3.84 12.89 -3.16
CA VAL A 70 4.44 12.39 -4.39
C VAL A 70 3.70 12.96 -5.60
N PHE A 71 4.42 13.73 -6.43
CA PHE A 71 3.88 14.28 -7.66
C PHE A 71 4.21 13.35 -8.84
N LEU A 72 3.19 12.75 -9.44
CA LEU A 72 3.35 11.82 -10.57
C LEU A 72 2.49 12.23 -11.77
N PRO A 73 3.02 12.18 -13.01
CA PRO A 73 2.23 12.44 -14.20
C PRO A 73 1.17 11.36 -14.44
N ARG A 74 0.21 11.64 -15.33
CA ARG A 74 -0.77 10.63 -15.76
C ARG A 74 -0.06 9.43 -16.41
N LYS A 75 -0.69 8.25 -16.34
CA LYS A 75 -0.20 6.98 -16.92
C LYS A 75 1.11 6.40 -16.33
N ASN A 76 1.59 6.91 -15.18
CA ASN A 76 2.78 6.36 -14.49
C ASN A 76 2.49 5.21 -13.50
N GLY A 77 1.39 4.48 -13.67
CA GLY A 77 1.05 3.35 -12.80
C GLY A 77 0.80 3.71 -11.33
N LYS A 78 0.43 4.97 -11.05
CA LYS A 78 0.21 5.45 -9.67
C LYS A 78 -0.93 4.72 -8.96
N THR A 79 -1.99 4.37 -9.68
CA THR A 79 -3.15 3.68 -9.11
C THR A 79 -2.78 2.27 -8.66
N GLU A 80 -2.10 1.51 -9.51
CA GLU A 80 -1.60 0.17 -9.22
C GLU A 80 -0.62 0.20 -8.03
N LEU A 81 0.29 1.18 -7.99
CA LEU A 81 1.20 1.36 -6.87
C LEU A 81 0.44 1.64 -5.57
N SER A 82 -0.51 2.58 -5.56
CA SER A 82 -1.32 2.90 -4.38
C SER A 82 -2.16 1.71 -3.90
N ALA A 83 -2.71 0.92 -4.82
CA ALA A 83 -3.48 -0.28 -4.49
C ALA A 83 -2.61 -1.34 -3.79
N GLY A 84 -1.42 -1.60 -4.35
CA GLY A 84 -0.46 -2.54 -3.75
C GLY A 84 0.04 -2.06 -2.38
N LEU A 85 0.30 -0.75 -2.23
CA LEU A 85 0.71 -0.16 -0.96
C LEU A 85 -0.39 -0.25 0.10
N ALA A 86 -1.66 -0.02 -0.27
CA ALA A 86 -2.79 -0.17 0.65
C ALA A 86 -2.92 -1.61 1.16
N LEU A 87 -2.74 -2.61 0.30
CA LEU A 87 -2.72 -4.02 0.70
C LEU A 87 -1.51 -4.35 1.58
N SER A 88 -0.34 -3.78 1.27
CA SER A 88 0.87 -3.96 2.07
C SER A 88 0.67 -3.43 3.49
N LEU A 89 0.14 -2.21 3.64
CA LEU A 89 -0.14 -1.59 4.93
C LEU A 89 -1.15 -2.41 5.74
N LEU A 90 -2.19 -2.92 5.08
CA LEU A 90 -3.21 -3.75 5.71
C LEU A 90 -2.65 -5.08 6.26
N LEU A 91 -1.66 -5.67 5.58
CA LEU A 91 -1.23 -7.05 5.85
C LEU A 91 0.09 -7.17 6.60
N GLN A 92 1.02 -6.21 6.42
CA GLN A 92 2.42 -6.39 6.79
C GLN A 92 2.84 -5.70 8.08
N ASP A 93 2.20 -4.59 8.43
CA ASP A 93 2.59 -3.80 9.61
C ASP A 93 2.30 -4.53 10.93
N GLY A 94 1.53 -5.63 10.87
CA GLY A 94 1.22 -6.43 12.06
C GLY A 94 0.23 -5.77 13.01
N GLU A 95 -0.32 -4.62 12.63
CA GLU A 95 -1.27 -3.83 13.39
C GLU A 95 -2.65 -4.52 13.43
N PRO A 96 -3.14 -4.95 14.61
CA PRO A 96 -4.51 -5.41 14.76
C PRO A 96 -5.48 -4.27 14.46
N GLY A 97 -6.52 -4.53 13.65
CA GLY A 97 -7.51 -3.51 13.33
C GLY A 97 -7.01 -2.36 12.46
N ALA A 98 -5.94 -2.54 11.68
CA ALA A 98 -5.40 -1.51 10.79
C ALA A 98 -6.48 -0.86 9.91
N GLU A 99 -6.57 0.47 9.91
CA GLU A 99 -7.52 1.22 9.10
C GLU A 99 -6.81 1.94 7.95
N ILE A 100 -7.12 1.55 6.72
CA ILE A 100 -6.56 2.13 5.51
C ILE A 100 -7.69 2.79 4.72
N TYR A 101 -7.48 4.05 4.36
CA TYR A 101 -8.45 4.83 3.60
C TYR A 101 -7.85 5.27 2.28
N THR A 102 -8.63 5.14 1.21
CA THR A 102 -8.33 5.76 -0.08
C THR A 102 -9.31 6.92 -0.29
N CYS A 103 -8.77 8.11 -0.53
CA CYS A 103 -9.55 9.33 -0.72
C CYS A 103 -9.15 9.99 -2.04
N ALA A 104 -10.14 10.56 -2.72
CA ALA A 104 -10.00 11.38 -3.91
C ALA A 104 -10.99 12.54 -3.86
N GLY A 105 -11.13 13.27 -4.98
CA GLY A 105 -12.11 14.34 -5.10
C GLY A 105 -13.56 13.83 -5.18
N ASP A 106 -13.74 12.57 -5.56
CA ASP A 106 -15.02 11.87 -5.51
C ASP A 106 -14.83 10.36 -5.28
N ARG A 107 -15.89 9.73 -4.77
CA ARG A 107 -15.85 8.33 -4.33
C ARG A 107 -15.63 7.38 -5.50
N GLU A 108 -15.98 7.76 -6.72
CA GLU A 108 -15.72 6.96 -7.91
C GLU A 108 -14.22 6.90 -8.19
N GLN A 109 -13.50 8.02 -8.08
CA GLN A 109 -12.04 8.09 -8.21
C GLN A 109 -11.34 7.28 -7.13
N ALA A 110 -11.76 7.38 -5.86
CA ALA A 110 -11.20 6.52 -4.82
C ALA A 110 -11.53 5.03 -5.04
N SER A 111 -12.71 4.75 -5.60
CA SER A 111 -13.10 3.38 -5.96
C SER A 111 -12.18 2.78 -7.02
N ILE A 112 -11.46 3.57 -7.83
CA ILE A 112 -10.48 3.05 -8.78
C ILE A 112 -9.35 2.31 -8.06
N VAL A 113 -8.83 2.86 -6.97
CA VAL A 113 -7.77 2.22 -6.17
C VAL A 113 -8.30 0.97 -5.47
N PHE A 114 -9.51 1.05 -4.89
CA PHE A 114 -10.16 -0.11 -4.29
C PHE A 114 -10.36 -1.24 -5.31
N ASN A 115 -10.88 -0.93 -6.50
CA ASN A 115 -11.15 -1.93 -7.53
C ASN A 115 -9.85 -2.60 -7.99
N ALA A 116 -8.76 -1.83 -8.14
CA ALA A 116 -7.44 -2.40 -8.44
C ALA A 116 -6.97 -3.34 -7.31
N ALA A 117 -7.06 -2.91 -6.05
CA ALA A 117 -6.69 -3.75 -4.91
C ALA A 117 -7.54 -5.03 -4.84
N ALA A 118 -8.85 -4.94 -5.04
CA ALA A 118 -9.77 -6.07 -5.08
C ALA A 118 -9.40 -7.07 -6.19
N THR A 119 -9.04 -6.58 -7.39
CA THR A 119 -8.58 -7.43 -8.49
C THR A 119 -7.23 -8.10 -8.16
N MET A 120 -6.28 -7.37 -7.55
CA MET A 120 -5.02 -7.95 -7.08
C MET A 120 -5.25 -9.08 -6.07
N VAL A 121 -6.16 -8.86 -5.10
CA VAL A 121 -6.59 -9.91 -4.17
C VAL A 121 -7.17 -11.09 -4.93
N GLY A 122 -8.01 -10.85 -5.93
CA GLY A 122 -8.57 -11.88 -6.78
C GLY A 122 -7.54 -12.72 -7.54
N TYR A 123 -6.37 -12.18 -7.87
CA TYR A 123 -5.35 -12.92 -8.58
C TYR A 123 -4.47 -13.81 -7.71
N ASP A 124 -4.45 -13.60 -6.40
CA ASP A 124 -3.61 -14.34 -5.46
C ASP A 124 -4.49 -15.26 -4.57
N PRO A 125 -4.36 -16.59 -4.68
CA PRO A 125 -5.15 -17.53 -3.88
C PRO A 125 -4.99 -17.37 -2.36
N TYR A 126 -3.80 -16.98 -1.90
CA TYR A 126 -3.54 -16.75 -0.49
C TYR A 126 -4.26 -15.49 -0.01
N LEU A 127 -4.19 -14.41 -0.79
CA LEU A 127 -4.92 -13.18 -0.47
C LEU A 127 -6.43 -13.39 -0.50
N ARG A 128 -6.97 -14.12 -1.48
CA ARG A 128 -8.41 -14.47 -1.53
C ARG A 128 -8.88 -15.18 -0.27
N LYS A 129 -8.06 -16.06 0.32
CA LYS A 129 -8.41 -16.79 1.53
C LYS A 129 -8.36 -15.90 2.78
N ARG A 130 -7.40 -14.97 2.85
CA ARG A 130 -7.19 -14.09 4.01
C ARG A 130 -8.08 -12.85 4.01
N LEU A 131 -8.31 -12.27 2.83
CA LEU A 131 -9.00 -11.00 2.67
C LEU A 131 -10.43 -11.20 2.18
N LYS A 132 -11.39 -10.59 2.88
CA LYS A 132 -12.79 -10.50 2.46
C LYS A 132 -13.03 -9.21 1.71
N VAL A 133 -13.35 -9.31 0.42
CA VAL A 133 -13.67 -8.15 -0.43
C VAL A 133 -15.19 -7.93 -0.43
N ILE A 134 -15.63 -6.72 -0.09
CA ILE A 134 -17.04 -6.29 -0.09
C ILE A 134 -17.20 -5.14 -1.09
N HIS A 135 -17.73 -5.45 -2.27
CA HIS A 135 -17.84 -4.48 -3.37
C HIS A 135 -18.87 -3.37 -3.14
N SER A 136 -19.97 -3.64 -2.43
CA SER A 136 -21.03 -2.65 -2.16
C SER A 136 -20.53 -1.48 -1.32
N SER A 137 -19.81 -1.78 -0.23
CA SER A 137 -19.21 -0.77 0.64
C SER A 137 -17.81 -0.33 0.19
N LYS A 138 -17.26 -0.94 -0.87
CA LYS A 138 -15.87 -0.74 -1.33
C LYS A 138 -14.86 -0.95 -0.18
N ARG A 139 -14.96 -2.10 0.49
CA ARG A 139 -14.12 -2.50 1.64
C ARG A 139 -13.37 -3.80 1.39
N ILE A 140 -12.11 -3.87 1.80
CA ILE A 140 -11.31 -5.09 1.88
C ILE A 140 -10.98 -5.29 3.35
N ILE A 141 -11.32 -6.45 3.92
CA ILE A 141 -11.15 -6.73 5.35
C ILE A 141 -10.15 -7.87 5.50
N ASP A 142 -9.14 -7.69 6.35
CA ASP A 142 -8.28 -8.79 6.78
C ASP A 142 -8.96 -9.58 7.88
N THR A 143 -9.34 -10.82 7.57
CA THR A 143 -10.06 -11.68 8.51
C THR A 143 -9.22 -12.11 9.71
N ARG A 144 -7.88 -11.99 9.63
CA ARG A 144 -6.98 -12.38 10.71
C ARG A 144 -6.79 -11.27 11.75
N THR A 145 -6.67 -10.02 11.31
CA THR A 145 -6.38 -8.87 12.18
C THR A 145 -7.61 -8.02 12.46
N GLY A 146 -8.69 -8.17 11.70
CA GLY A 146 -9.87 -7.30 11.75
C GLY A 146 -9.68 -5.95 11.08
N GLY A 147 -8.49 -5.65 10.54
CA GLY A 147 -8.22 -4.41 9.81
C GLY A 147 -8.97 -4.33 8.49
N PHE A 148 -9.10 -3.12 7.94
CA PHE A 148 -9.75 -2.91 6.66
C PHE A 148 -9.11 -1.81 5.82
N CYS A 149 -9.27 -1.92 4.50
CA CYS A 149 -9.08 -0.86 3.53
C CYS A 149 -10.44 -0.43 2.96
N ARG A 150 -10.73 0.88 2.90
CA ARG A 150 -12.01 1.43 2.41
C ARG A 150 -11.81 2.64 1.49
N ALA A 151 -12.57 2.69 0.41
CA ALA A 151 -12.75 3.92 -0.36
C ALA A 151 -13.73 4.87 0.36
N LEU A 152 -13.22 6.00 0.82
CA LEU A 152 -13.97 6.95 1.65
C LEU A 152 -14.71 7.98 0.79
N SER A 153 -13.97 8.73 -0.02
CA SER A 153 -14.46 9.88 -0.77
C SER A 153 -13.69 10.10 -2.04
#